data_AF-A0A356E7E5-F1
#
_entry.id   AF-A0A356E7E5-F1
#
_cell.length_a   1.000
_cell.length_b   1.000
_cell.length_c   1.000
_cell.angle_alpha   90.00
_cell.angle_beta   90.00
_cell.angle_gamma   90.00
#
_symmetry.space_group_name_H-M   'P 1'
#
loop_
_entity.id
_entity.type
_entity.pdbx_description
1 polymer ?
#
loop_
_entity_poly.entity_id
_entity_poly.type
_entity_poly.pdbx_seq_one_letter_code
_entity_poly.pdbx_strand_id
1 'polypeptide(L)' 'ALPVLNWQWCLTAFIIFRLFDIIKPYPIRYFDQKLESGFGIMIDDVLAAIYSIIVIRAVSYFL' A
#
# COMPACT_ATOMS: atom_id res chain seq x y z
N ALA A 1 9.81 16.56 17.67
CA ALA A 1 10.49 15.43 17.03
C ALA A 1 9.47 14.68 16.20
N LEU A 2 9.71 14.50 14.91
CA LEU A 2 8.82 13.75 14.02
C LEU A 2 8.63 12.32 14.59
N PRO A 3 7.41 11.89 14.99
CA PRO A 3 7.16 10.60 15.67
C PRO A 3 7.35 9.35 14.77
N VAL A 4 7.96 9.52 13.60
CA VAL A 4 7.87 8.64 12.43
C VAL A 4 9.02 7.62 12.28
N LEU A 5 9.95 7.53 13.24
CA LEU A 5 11.06 6.55 13.17
C LEU A 5 11.02 5.47 14.28
N ASN A 6 9.82 5.12 14.75
CA ASN A 6 9.65 3.94 15.58
C ASN A 6 9.58 2.71 14.66
N TRP A 7 10.48 1.73 14.86
CA TRP A 7 10.55 0.52 14.02
C TRP A 7 9.23 -0.24 13.95
N GLN A 8 8.38 -0.10 14.97
CA GLN A 8 7.01 -0.62 15.04
C GLN A 8 6.12 -0.05 13.92
N TRP A 9 6.24 1.25 13.62
CA TRP A 9 5.51 1.90 12.52
C TRP A 9 6.03 1.46 11.16
N CYS A 10 7.35 1.27 11.01
CA CYS A 10 7.93 0.68 9.80
C CYS A 10 7.41 -0.75 9.57
N LEU A 11 7.37 -1.57 10.63
CA LEU A 11 6.84 -2.93 10.56
C LEU A 11 5.34 -2.92 10.21
N THR A 12 4.57 -2.04 10.83
CA THR A 12 3.12 -1.90 10.56
C THR A 12 2.87 -1.46 9.13
N ALA A 13 3.60 -0.46 8.64
CA ALA A 13 3.54 0.00 7.25
C ALA A 13 3.91 -1.11 6.27
N PHE A 14 4.95 -1.89 6.56
CA PHE A 14 5.37 -3.02 5.75
C PHE A 14 4.31 -4.13 5.69
N ILE A 15 3.72 -4.49 6.83
CA ILE A 15 2.66 -5.51 6.90
C ILE A 15 1.43 -5.05 6.11
N ILE A 16 0.99 -3.80 6.30
CA ILE A 16 -0.15 -3.22 5.59
C ILE A 16 0.09 -3.19 4.08
N PHE A 17 1.28 -2.74 3.65
CA PHE A 17 1.68 -2.76 2.25
C PHE A 17 1.61 -4.15 1.64
N ARG A 18 2.21 -5.15 2.32
CA ARG A 18 2.14 -6.54 1.86
C ARG A 18 0.72 -7.09 1.82
N LEU A 19 -0.12 -6.68 2.76
CA LEU A 19 -1.52 -7.11 2.79
C LEU A 19 -2.26 -6.59 1.55
N PHE A 20 -2.02 -5.33 1.16
CA PHE A 20 -2.62 -4.74 -0.04
C PHE A 20 -2.09 -5.34 -1.33
N ASP A 21 -0.79 -5.63 -1.40
CA ASP A 21 -0.14 -6.31 -2.54
C ASP A 21 -0.68 -7.75 -2.75
N ILE A 22 -0.96 -8.50 -1.67
CA ILE A 22 -1.51 -9.86 -1.76
C ILE A 22 -3.01 -9.87 -2.05
N ILE A 23 -3.79 -8.99 -1.40
CA ILE A 23 -5.26 -8.97 -1.54
C ILE A 23 -5.68 -8.41 -2.91
N LYS A 24 -4.87 -7.51 -3.50
CA LYS A 24 -5.17 -6.79 -4.74
C LYS A 24 -6.63 -6.33 -4.80
N PRO A 25 -7.09 -5.51 -3.82
CA PRO A 25 -8.46 -5.04 -3.81
C PRO A 25 -8.79 -4.29 -5.11
N TYR A 26 -10.06 -4.35 -5.52
CA TYR A 26 -10.55 -3.51 -6.62
C TYR A 26 -10.20 -2.04 -6.31
N PRO A 27 -9.52 -1.29 -7.20
CA PRO A 27 -9.43 -1.44 -8.67
C PRO A 27 -8.13 -2.06 -9.20
N ILE A 28 -7.22 -2.53 -8.35
CA ILE A 28 -5.90 -3.02 -8.77
C ILE A 28 -6.03 -4.24 -9.70
N ARG A 29 -6.87 -5.21 -9.29
CA ARG A 29 -7.18 -6.39 -10.11
C ARG A 29 -7.79 -6.06 -11.48
N TYR A 30 -8.44 -4.91 -11.63
CA TYR A 30 -9.02 -4.48 -12.91
C TYR A 30 -7.93 -3.99 -13.88
N PHE A 31 -6.92 -3.29 -13.38
CA PHE A 31 -5.77 -2.86 -14.18
C PHE A 31 -4.83 -4.02 -14.50
N ASP A 32 -4.59 -4.92 -13.53
CA ASP A 32 -3.79 -6.14 -13.70
C ASP A 32 -4.34 -7.03 -14.83
N GLN A 33 -5.67 -7.20 -14.92
CA GLN A 33 -6.32 -7.98 -15.98
C GLN A 33 -6.37 -7.27 -17.34
N LYS A 34 -6.25 -5.95 -17.36
CA LYS A 34 -6.39 -5.15 -18.60
C LYS A 34 -5.03 -4.78 -19.20
N LEU A 35 -3.97 -4.86 -18.41
CA LEU A 35 -2.59 -4.59 -18.80
C LEU A 35 -1.79 -5.90 -18.75
N GLU A 36 -1.93 -6.73 -19.79
CA GLU A 36 -1.12 -7.94 -19.96
C GLU A 36 0.34 -7.58 -20.35
N SER A 37 1.14 -7.15 -19.37
CA SER A 37 2.62 -7.05 -19.45
C SER A 37 3.17 -6.58 -18.09
N GLY A 38 4.50 -6.53 -17.91
CA GLY A 38 5.18 -6.11 -16.67
C GLY A 38 4.83 -4.71 -16.15
N PHE A 39 4.13 -3.89 -16.94
CA PHE A 39 3.58 -2.60 -16.52
C PHE A 39 2.43 -2.75 -15.51
N GLY A 40 1.65 -3.85 -15.59
CA GLY A 40 0.58 -4.15 -14.62
C GLY A 40 1.14 -4.36 -13.21
N ILE A 41 2.27 -5.07 -13.11
CA ILE A 41 2.97 -5.35 -11.84
C ILE A 41 3.48 -4.06 -11.21
N MET A 42 4.09 -3.16 -11.99
CA MET A 42 4.58 -1.87 -11.46
C MET A 42 3.43 -0.97 -10.97
N ILE A 43 2.27 -0.99 -11.65
CA ILE A 43 1.11 -0.21 -11.23
C ILE A 43 0.47 -0.80 -9.96
N ASP A 44 0.48 -2.13 -9.82
CA ASP A 44 0.04 -2.83 -8.62
C ASP A 44 0.83 -2.37 -7.38
N ASP A 45 2.16 -2.40 -7.45
CA ASP A 45 3.07 -1.94 -6.39
C ASP A 45 2.82 -0.47 -6.00
N VAL A 46 2.62 0.42 -7.00
CA VAL A 46 2.35 1.85 -6.76
C VAL A 46 0.99 2.07 -6.10
N LEU A 47 -0.04 1.34 -6.52
CA LEU A 47 -1.36 1.43 -5.90
C LEU A 47 -1.33 0.91 -4.46
N ALA A 48 -0.68 -0.21 -4.20
CA ALA A 48 -0.49 -0.73 -2.84
C ALA A 48 0.24 0.27 -1.93
N ALA A 49 1.23 1.00 -2.47
CA ALA A 49 1.93 2.06 -1.74
C ALA A 49 1.01 3.25 -1.40
N ILE A 50 0.18 3.69 -2.35
CA ILE A 50 -0.80 4.77 -2.12
C ILE A 50 -1.82 4.38 -1.04
N TYR A 51 -2.37 3.17 -1.11
CA TYR A 51 -3.28 2.66 -0.08
C TYR A 51 -2.62 2.64 1.30
N SER A 52 -1.37 2.18 1.38
CA SER A 52 -0.61 2.16 2.63
C SER A 52 -0.42 3.57 3.21
N ILE A 53 -0.08 4.55 2.39
CA ILE A 53 0.06 5.96 2.82
C ILE A 53 -1.28 6.50 3.34
N ILE A 54 -2.38 6.24 2.64
CA ILE A 54 -3.72 6.67 3.06
C ILE A 54 -4.07 6.07 4.42
N VAL A 55 -3.85 4.77 4.62
CA VAL A 55 -4.16 4.08 5.88
C VAL A 55 -3.29 4.62 7.02
N ILE A 56 -1.98 4.74 6.82
CA ILE A 56 -1.07 5.27 7.85
C ILE A 56 -1.44 6.71 8.20
N ARG A 57 -1.78 7.53 7.21
CA ARG A 57 -2.19 8.92 7.43
C ARG A 57 -3.55 9.02 8.13
N ALA A 58 -4.49 8.14 7.82
CA ALA A 58 -5.78 8.06 8.51
C ALA A 58 -5.59 7.65 9.98
N VAL A 59 -4.78 6.62 10.24
CA VAL A 59 -4.46 6.18 11.61
C VAL A 59 -3.75 7.29 12.39
N SER A 60 -2.80 8.00 11.77
CA SER A 60 -2.12 9.14 12.39
C SER A 60 -3.01 10.37 12.61
N TYR A 61 -4.14 10.49 11.90
CA TYR A 61 -5.10 11.59 12.14
C TYR A 61 -6.04 11.28 13.31
N PHE A 62 -6.31 9.99 13.56
CA PHE A 62 -7.17 9.54 14.65
C PHE A 62 -6.47 9.42 16.01
N LEU A 63 -5.13 9.35 16.03
CA LEU A 63 -4.26 9.32 17.22
C LEU A 63 -3.77 10.73 17.58
#